data_AF-A0A1J4V6G1-F1
#
_entry.id   AF-A0A1J4V6G1-F1
#
_cell.length_a   1.000
_cell.length_b   1.000
_cell.length_c   1.000
_cell.angle_alpha   90.00
_cell.angle_beta   90.00
_cell.angle_gamma   90.00
#
_symmetry.space_group_name_H-M   'P 1'
#
loop_
_entity.id
_entity.type
_entity.pdbx_description
1 polymer ?
#
loop_
_entity_poly.entity_id
_entity_poly.type
_entity_poly.pdbx_seq_one_letter_code
_entity_poly.pdbx_strand_id
1 'polypeptide(L)' 'MSIMDDIRKGQIALLLIRYQFREKGVRLTPNFRREVGNEAKAIGVPIEEAMKFVELLVRELVEETFAKPDKRS' A
#
# COMPACT_ATOMS: atom_id res chain seq x y z
N MET A 1 -10.83 -28.54 0.97
CA MET A 1 -10.55 -27.14 1.33
C MET A 1 -9.20 -26.80 0.72
N SER A 2 -9.13 -25.88 -0.24
CA SER A 2 -7.84 -25.46 -0.82
C SER A 2 -7.00 -24.82 0.30
N ILE A 3 -5.71 -25.17 0.37
CA ILE A 3 -4.73 -24.58 1.30
C ILE A 3 -4.61 -23.05 1.11
N MET A 4 -5.16 -22.53 0.01
CA MET A 4 -5.10 -21.12 -0.33
C MET A 4 -6.41 -20.67 -1.02
N ASP A 5 -7.32 -20.13 -0.22
CA ASP A 5 -8.49 -19.41 -0.73
C ASP A 5 -8.14 -17.96 -1.12
N ASP A 6 -9.05 -17.30 -1.84
CA ASP A 6 -8.79 -15.96 -2.38
C ASP A 6 -8.70 -14.89 -1.28
N ILE A 7 -9.35 -15.10 -0.14
CA ILE A 7 -9.21 -14.24 1.05
C ILE A 7 -7.76 -14.32 1.53
N ARG A 8 -7.21 -15.53 1.66
CA ARG A 8 -5.85 -15.75 2.10
C ARG A 8 -4.84 -15.19 1.10
N LYS A 9 -5.08 -15.31 -0.20
CA LYS A 9 -4.24 -14.67 -1.24
C LYS A 9 -4.23 -13.15 -1.08
N GLY A 10 -5.40 -12.53 -0.86
CA GLY A 10 -5.51 -11.09 -0.63
C GLY A 10 -4.72 -10.62 0.60
N GLN A 11 -4.79 -11.37 1.70
CA GLN A 11 -4.00 -11.09 2.90
C GLN A 11 -2.48 -11.18 2.64
N ILE A 12 -2.04 -12.22 1.91
CA ILE A 12 -0.62 -12.39 1.57
C ILE A 12 -0.14 -11.26 0.65
N ALA A 13 -0.94 -10.87 -0.35
CA ALA A 13 -0.64 -9.76 -1.25
C ALA A 13 -0.46 -8.44 -0.48
N LEU A 14 -1.35 -8.17 0.48
CA LEU A 14 -1.27 -6.98 1.34
C LEU A 14 0.00 -6.97 2.21
N LEU A 15 0.39 -8.12 2.78
CA LEU A 15 1.62 -8.22 3.58
C LEU A 15 2.86 -8.01 2.72
N LEU A 16 2.89 -8.57 1.51
CA LEU A 16 4.02 -8.42 0.60
C LEU A 16 4.20 -6.96 0.13
N ILE A 17 3.11 -6.28 -0.24
CA ILE A 17 3.22 -4.88 -0.69
C ILE A 17 3.67 -3.96 0.45
N ARG A 18 3.19 -4.17 1.67
CA ARG A 18 3.66 -3.44 2.87
C ARG A 18 5.16 -3.63 3.09
N TYR A 19 5.62 -4.88 3.06
CA TYR A 19 7.06 -5.17 3.19
C TYR A 19 7.88 -4.47 2.10
N GLN A 20 7.43 -4.52 0.85
CA GLN A 20 8.11 -3.84 -0.26
C GLN A 20 8.15 -2.32 -0.10
N PHE A 21 7.07 -1.71 0.39
CA PHE A 21 7.01 -0.26 0.63
C PHE A 21 7.99 0.16 1.73
N ARG A 22 8.14 -0.65 2.78
CA ARG A 22 9.13 -0.41 3.85
C ARG A 22 10.56 -0.54 3.35
N GLU A 23 10.87 -1.61 2.63
CA GLU A 23 12.25 -1.90 2.18
C GLU A 23 12.70 -1.03 1.01
N LYS A 24 11.80 -0.76 0.05
CA LYS A 24 12.14 -0.04 -1.18
C LYS A 24 11.80 1.45 -1.12
N GLY A 25 10.98 1.86 -0.15
CA GLY A 25 10.40 3.19 -0.06
C GLY A 25 9.35 3.44 -1.15
N VAL A 26 8.64 4.57 -1.00
CA VAL A 26 7.65 5.05 -1.98
C VAL A 26 8.05 6.45 -2.44
N ARG A 27 8.13 6.65 -3.76
CA ARG A 27 8.40 7.97 -4.35
C ARG A 27 7.10 8.68 -4.68
N LEU A 28 6.72 9.62 -3.83
CA LEU A 28 5.55 10.49 -4.04
C LEU A 28 5.89 11.63 -5.01
N THR A 29 5.98 11.32 -6.30
CA THR A 29 6.19 12.32 -7.35
C THR A 29 4.87 13.01 -7.73
N PRO A 30 4.90 14.18 -8.42
CA PRO A 30 3.68 14.77 -8.97
C PRO A 30 2.91 13.84 -9.94
N ASN A 31 3.60 12.87 -10.56
CA ASN A 31 3.01 11.89 -11.46
C ASN A 31 2.42 10.67 -10.74
N PHE A 32 2.68 10.51 -9.44
CA PHE A 32 2.29 9.33 -8.67
C PHE A 32 0.79 9.00 -8.79
N ARG A 33 -0.08 10.01 -8.68
CA ARG A 33 -1.53 9.82 -8.84
C ARG A 33 -1.90 9.29 -10.23
N ARG A 34 -1.21 9.76 -11.27
CA ARG A 34 -1.44 9.33 -12.65
C ARG A 34 -0.95 7.90 -12.86
N GLU A 35 0.18 7.55 -12.27
CA GLU A 35 0.74 6.19 -12.30
C GLU A 35 -0.22 5.20 -11.64
N VAL A 36 -0.68 5.49 -10.42
CA VAL A 36 -1.70 4.68 -9.71
C VAL A 36 -2.99 4.57 -10.54
N GLY A 37 -3.44 5.66 -11.16
CA GLY A 37 -4.62 5.64 -12.03
C GLY A 37 -4.44 4.78 -13.29
N ASN A 38 -3.25 4.75 -13.87
CA ASN A 38 -2.93 3.89 -15.02
C ASN A 38 -2.85 2.41 -14.61
N GLU A 39 -2.22 2.13 -13.47
CA GLU A 39 -2.15 0.77 -12.90
C GLU A 39 -3.55 0.24 -12.59
N ALA A 40 -4.40 1.04 -11.95
CA ALA A 40 -5.79 0.68 -11.62
C ALA A 40 -6.58 0.27 -12.88
N LYS A 41 -6.46 1.05 -13.97
CA LYS A 41 -7.06 0.71 -15.26
C LYS A 41 -6.52 -0.60 -15.82
N ALA A 42 -5.20 -0.81 -15.74
CA ALA A 42 -4.54 -2.00 -16.27
C ALA A 42 -4.98 -3.29 -15.55
N ILE A 43 -5.26 -3.21 -14.24
CA ILE A 43 -5.69 -4.36 -13.42
C ILE A 43 -7.21 -4.46 -13.26
N GLY A 44 -7.98 -3.55 -13.88
CA GLY A 44 -9.45 -3.60 -13.87
C GLY A 44 -10.10 -3.15 -12.56
N VAL A 45 -9.43 -2.31 -11.77
CA VAL A 45 -9.93 -1.79 -10.49
C VAL A 45 -10.36 -0.32 -10.65
N PRO A 46 -11.44 0.13 -9.99
CA PRO A 46 -11.81 1.54 -9.97
C PRO A 46 -10.67 2.42 -9.47
N ILE A 47 -10.40 3.52 -10.17
CA ILE A 47 -9.28 4.42 -9.84
C ILE A 47 -9.40 4.96 -8.40
N GLU A 48 -10.61 5.33 -7.99
CA GLU A 48 -10.86 5.84 -6.63
C GLU A 48 -10.54 4.80 -5.55
N GLU A 49 -10.86 3.52 -5.81
CA GLU A 49 -10.58 2.42 -4.91
C GLU A 49 -9.06 2.18 -4.80
N ALA A 50 -8.36 2.13 -5.92
CA ALA A 50 -6.90 2.00 -5.95
C ALA A 50 -6.20 3.18 -5.26
N MET A 51 -6.67 4.40 -5.51
CA MET A 51 -6.13 5.61 -4.86
C MET A 51 -6.31 5.56 -3.35
N LYS A 52 -7.50 5.17 -2.86
CA LYS A 52 -7.77 5.04 -1.43
C LYS A 52 -6.92 3.94 -0.80
N PHE A 53 -6.78 2.81 -1.48
CA PHE A 53 -5.93 1.71 -1.02
C PHE A 53 -4.46 2.14 -0.87
N VAL A 54 -3.91 2.79 -1.89
CA VAL A 54 -2.52 3.29 -1.87
C VAL A 54 -2.34 4.38 -0.81
N GLU A 55 -3.31 5.28 -0.63
CA GLU A 55 -3.25 6.30 0.43
C GLU A 55 -3.12 5.67 1.82
N LEU A 56 -3.92 4.62 2.11
CA LEU A 56 -3.86 3.94 3.40
C LEU A 56 -2.48 3.34 3.67
N LEU A 57 -1.88 2.68 2.67
CA LEU A 57 -0.54 2.08 2.80
C LEU A 57 0.55 3.14 3.00
N VAL A 58 0.50 4.24 2.25
CA VAL A 58 1.46 5.33 2.38
C VAL A 58 1.32 6.03 3.73
N ARG A 59 0.09 6.26 4.19
CA ARG A 59 -0.19 6.85 5.51
C ARG A 59 0.35 5.98 6.63
N GLU A 60 0.08 4.67 6.60
CA GLU A 60 0.62 3.69 7.55
C GLU A 60 2.15 3.76 7.58
N LEU A 61 2.81 3.78 6.41
CA LEU A 61 4.27 3.89 6.32
C LEU A 61 4.81 5.21 6.93
N VAL A 62 4.15 6.34 6.67
CA VAL A 62 4.53 7.64 7.22
C VAL A 62 4.37 7.65 8.74
N GLU A 63 3.26 7.12 9.25
CA GLU A 63 3.02 7.01 10.69
C GLU A 63 4.08 6.12 11.35
N GLU A 64 4.43 4.97 10.77
CA GLU A 64 5.48 4.10 11.29
C GLU A 64 6.87 4.77 11.27
N THR A 65 7.19 5.50 10.21
CA THR A 65 8.53 6.08 10.00
C THR A 65 8.75 7.35 10.84
N PHE A 66 7.71 8.15 11.02
CA PHE A 66 7.79 9.47 11.66
C PHE A 66 7.04 9.54 13.00
N ALA A 67 6.49 8.42 13.51
CA ALA A 67 6.04 8.33 14.88
C ALA A 67 7.18 8.77 15.81
N LYS A 68 6.94 9.86 16.55
CA LYS A 68 7.91 10.36 17.53
C LYS A 68 8.22 9.23 18.52
N PRO A 69 9.49 9.02 18.91
CA PRO A 69 9.77 8.16 20.05
C PRO A 69 8.99 8.69 21.24
N ASP A 70 8.19 7.81 21.85
CA ASP A 70 7.41 8.13 23.04
C ASP A 70 8.37 8.70 24.08
N LYS A 71 8.16 9.95 24.51
CA LYS A 71 8.95 10.56 25.59
C LYS A 71 8.52 9.91 26.91
N ARG A 72 8.99 8.70 27.15
CA ARG A 72 9.08 8.11 28.49
C ARG A 72 10.56 8.00 28.84
N SER A 73 11.12 9.16 29.15
CA SER A 73 12.32 9.37 29.97
C SER A 73 11.87 9.71 31.38
#